data_AF-A0AA86MYV9-F1
#
_entry.id   AF-A0AA86MYV9-F1
#
_cell.length_a   1.000
_cell.length_b   1.000
_cell.length_c   1.000
_cell.angle_alpha   90.00
_cell.angle_beta   90.00
_cell.angle_gamma   90.00
#
_symmetry.space_group_name_H-M   'P 1'
#
loop_
_entity.id
_entity.type
_entity.pdbx_description
1 polymer ?
#
loop_
_entity_poly.entity_id
_entity_poly.type
_entity_poly.pdbx_seq_one_letter_code
_entity_poly.pdbx_strand_id
1 'polypeptide(L)'
;MMHRILVAGLWTLLSGGFAWAAGYDLLMSREERLCRQVGEALIPLSDGSVGFRPDDERIRPLAWQPVQLGGDAPKTTRCSELQQALVDLNNDGRQDLVIRTRFCMKGKPSDSLYLFPEDSPVLQQATWQDLTPLHATPDKFERTGGTYLLQVGEAGGASAVLRTLFAIESFVMDGRAYVSLTSPPYIYVVIASYQGGDSFRDLCYLRRQPSPIR
;
A
#
# COMPACT_ATOMS: atom_id res chain seq x y z
N MET A 1 -41.96 54.58 20.82
CA MET A 1 -41.22 54.60 19.54
C MET A 1 -40.32 53.38 19.51
N MET A 2 -40.68 52.39 18.69
CA MET A 2 -39.92 51.16 18.45
C MET A 2 -38.76 51.45 17.50
N HIS A 3 -37.54 51.04 17.83
CA HIS A 3 -36.49 50.77 16.84
C HIS A 3 -35.95 49.36 17.09
N ARG A 4 -36.50 48.42 16.31
CA ARG A 4 -35.96 47.06 16.13
C ARG A 4 -34.80 47.18 15.15
N ILE A 5 -33.57 46.92 15.59
CA ILE A 5 -32.45 46.67 14.69
C ILE A 5 -32.30 45.16 14.57
N LEU A 6 -32.82 44.63 13.47
CA LEU A 6 -32.51 43.30 12.96
C LEU A 6 -31.11 43.35 12.36
N VAL A 7 -30.12 42.74 13.02
CA VAL A 7 -28.86 42.38 12.36
C VAL A 7 -29.00 40.94 11.92
N ALA A 8 -29.22 40.75 10.63
CA ALA A 8 -29.29 39.46 9.97
C ALA A 8 -27.94 38.75 10.08
N GLY A 9 -27.97 37.52 10.59
CA GLY A 9 -26.82 36.65 10.68
C GLY A 9 -26.31 36.27 9.29
N LEU A 10 -25.08 36.68 8.99
CA LEU A 10 -24.34 36.20 7.84
C LEU A 10 -23.67 34.88 8.22
N TRP A 11 -24.40 33.78 8.08
CA TRP A 11 -23.83 32.43 8.13
C TRP A 11 -23.11 32.17 6.81
N THR A 12 -21.83 32.52 6.74
CA THR A 12 -20.96 32.02 5.68
C THR A 12 -20.79 30.52 5.88
N LEU A 13 -21.53 29.73 5.11
CA LEU A 13 -21.27 28.32 4.90
C LEU A 13 -19.90 28.19 4.24
N LEU A 14 -18.90 27.86 5.05
CA LEU A 14 -17.61 27.34 4.61
C LEU A 14 -17.84 25.99 3.93
N SER A 15 -18.11 26.02 2.64
CA SER A 15 -18.02 24.83 1.79
C SER A 15 -16.53 24.48 1.66
N GLY A 16 -16.06 23.63 2.58
CA GLY A 16 -14.69 23.18 2.68
C GLY A 16 -14.20 22.49 1.42
N GLY A 17 -13.47 23.25 0.59
CA GLY A 17 -12.43 22.71 -0.25
C GLY A 17 -11.19 22.51 0.60
N PHE A 18 -11.17 21.42 1.35
CA PHE A 18 -9.98 21.02 2.08
C PHE A 18 -8.94 20.54 1.07
N ALA A 19 -8.13 21.46 0.56
CA ALA A 19 -6.89 21.15 -0.15
C ALA A 19 -5.90 20.59 0.88
N TRP A 20 -5.77 19.26 0.93
CA TRP A 20 -4.84 18.59 1.85
C TRP A 20 -3.73 17.90 1.06
N ALA A 21 -2.52 18.03 1.61
CA ALA A 21 -1.26 17.35 1.30
C ALA A 21 -0.72 17.45 -0.13
N ALA A 22 0.61 17.50 -0.25
CA ALA A 22 1.32 17.56 -1.53
C ALA A 22 1.17 16.24 -2.32
N GLY A 23 0.05 16.06 -3.02
CA GLY A 23 -0.08 15.09 -4.10
C GLY A 23 -1.19 14.03 -3.98
N TYR A 24 -1.95 13.92 -2.89
CA TYR A 24 -3.03 12.92 -2.74
C TYR A 24 -4.27 13.44 -1.99
N ASP A 25 -5.46 13.21 -2.55
CA ASP A 25 -6.77 13.45 -1.94
C ASP A 25 -7.24 12.21 -1.17
N LEU A 26 -7.73 12.38 0.06
CA LEU A 26 -8.44 11.34 0.80
C LEU A 26 -9.87 11.21 0.27
N LEU A 27 -10.21 10.07 -0.33
CA LEU A 27 -11.56 9.79 -0.82
C LEU A 27 -12.44 9.18 0.27
N MET A 28 -11.88 8.25 1.04
CA MET A 28 -12.61 7.49 2.05
C MET A 28 -11.66 7.01 3.15
N SER A 29 -12.15 6.91 4.37
CA SER A 29 -11.40 6.38 5.50
C SER A 29 -12.27 5.58 6.46
N ARG A 30 -11.74 4.47 6.97
CA ARG A 30 -12.24 3.80 8.18
C ARG A 30 -11.55 4.32 9.44
N GLU A 31 -10.33 4.84 9.29
CA GLU A 31 -9.51 5.39 10.38
C GLU A 31 -8.97 6.77 9.95
N GLU A 32 -9.76 7.81 10.15
CA GLU A 32 -9.50 9.13 9.55
C GLU A 32 -8.15 9.72 9.95
N ARG A 33 -7.76 9.62 11.23
CA ARG A 33 -6.45 10.11 11.71
C ARG A 33 -5.29 9.41 11.01
N LEU A 34 -5.33 8.08 10.97
CA LEU A 34 -4.34 7.24 10.27
C LEU A 34 -4.24 7.65 8.80
N CYS A 35 -5.38 7.73 8.11
CA CYS A 35 -5.41 8.02 6.68
C CYS A 35 -4.91 9.42 6.33
N ARG A 36 -5.13 10.41 7.20
CA ARG A 36 -4.54 11.74 7.03
C ARG A 36 -3.02 11.72 7.19
N GLN A 37 -2.51 11.10 8.25
CA GLN A 37 -1.07 11.01 8.48
C GLN A 37 -0.35 10.30 7.33
N VAL A 38 -0.93 9.19 6.84
CA VAL A 38 -0.38 8.46 5.69
C VAL A 38 -0.48 9.29 4.41
N GLY A 39 -1.63 9.92 4.13
CA GLY A 39 -1.80 10.79 2.97
C GLY A 39 -0.82 11.97 2.94
N GLU A 40 -0.51 12.54 4.10
CA GLU A 40 0.49 13.60 4.25
C GLU A 40 1.90 13.11 3.95
N ALA A 41 2.26 11.88 4.31
CA ALA A 41 3.59 11.31 4.16
C ALA A 41 3.85 10.73 2.77
N LEU A 42 2.81 10.43 1.99
CA LEU A 42 2.95 9.82 0.67
C LEU A 42 3.55 10.78 -0.35
N ILE A 43 4.41 10.21 -1.21
CA ILE A 43 4.98 10.88 -2.38
C ILE A 43 4.89 9.98 -3.62
N PRO A 44 4.66 10.55 -4.81
CA PRO A 44 4.79 9.79 -6.04
C PRO A 44 6.28 9.56 -6.36
N LEU A 45 6.62 8.34 -6.78
CA LEU A 45 7.94 7.98 -7.28
C LEU A 45 8.06 8.20 -8.79
N SER A 46 9.29 8.18 -9.31
CA SER A 46 9.60 8.46 -10.71
C SER A 46 8.99 7.46 -11.70
N ASP A 47 8.77 6.22 -11.26
CA ASP A 47 8.12 5.16 -12.04
C ASP A 47 6.57 5.22 -11.95
N GLY A 48 6.05 6.21 -11.22
CA GLY A 48 4.62 6.42 -10.99
C GLY A 48 4.07 5.72 -9.75
N SER A 49 4.82 4.79 -9.15
CA SER A 49 4.43 4.12 -7.90
C SER A 49 4.48 5.10 -6.72
N VAL A 50 4.28 4.59 -5.50
CA VAL A 50 4.21 5.42 -4.29
C VAL A 50 5.34 5.09 -3.34
N GLY A 51 5.81 6.12 -2.64
CA GLY A 51 6.75 5.99 -1.55
C GLY A 51 6.35 6.93 -0.40
N PHE A 52 7.19 6.99 0.61
CA PHE A 52 7.01 7.86 1.77
C PHE A 52 8.10 8.91 1.81
N ARG A 53 7.78 10.10 2.34
CA ARG A 53 8.75 11.15 2.59
C ARG A 53 9.89 10.63 3.48
N PRO A 54 11.16 10.78 3.09
CA PRO A 54 12.29 10.27 3.87
C PRO A 54 12.43 10.88 5.28
N ASP A 55 11.88 12.08 5.48
CA ASP A 55 11.92 12.84 6.72
C ASP A 55 10.67 12.66 7.61
N ASP A 56 9.70 11.83 7.21
CA ASP A 56 8.52 11.57 8.02
C ASP A 56 8.80 10.49 9.08
N GLU A 57 9.14 10.91 10.30
CA GLU A 57 9.45 10.01 11.41
C GLU A 57 8.26 9.16 11.89
N ARG A 58 7.02 9.50 11.49
CA ARG A 58 5.82 8.76 11.89
C ARG A 58 5.72 7.43 11.13
N ILE A 59 6.24 7.39 9.91
CA ILE A 59 6.16 6.23 9.02
C ILE A 59 7.55 5.66 8.85
N ARG A 60 7.67 4.36 9.15
CA ARG A 60 8.89 3.61 8.91
C ARG A 60 8.64 2.60 7.80
N PRO A 61 9.06 2.87 6.55
CA PRO A 61 9.06 1.86 5.49
C PRO A 61 9.82 0.62 5.91
N LEU A 62 9.40 -0.56 5.44
CA LEU A 62 10.11 -1.79 5.72
C LEU A 62 11.52 -1.76 5.10
N ALA A 63 12.52 -2.12 5.90
CA ALA A 63 13.90 -2.26 5.45
C ALA A 63 14.08 -3.61 4.74
N TRP A 64 13.70 -3.66 3.47
CA TRP A 64 13.83 -4.86 2.64
C TRP A 64 15.29 -5.25 2.42
N GLN A 65 15.59 -6.53 2.65
CA GLN A 65 16.90 -7.14 2.36
C GLN A 65 16.78 -8.14 1.20
N PRO A 66 17.76 -8.25 0.30
CA PRO A 66 17.77 -9.32 -0.68
C PRO A 66 17.73 -10.70 -0.02
N VAL A 67 16.93 -11.61 -0.57
CA VAL A 67 16.95 -13.02 -0.13
C VAL A 67 18.20 -13.70 -0.67
N GLN A 68 18.86 -14.48 0.19
CA GLN A 68 19.95 -15.37 -0.20
C GLN A 68 19.38 -16.78 -0.41
N LEU A 69 19.28 -17.19 -1.68
CA LEU A 69 18.89 -18.55 -2.06
C LEU A 69 20.08 -19.32 -2.63
N GLY A 70 20.00 -20.65 -2.58
CA GLY A 70 20.91 -21.53 -3.30
C GLY A 70 20.75 -21.43 -4.82
N GLY A 71 21.80 -21.84 -5.54
CA GLY A 71 21.84 -21.84 -7.01
C GLY A 71 22.24 -20.49 -7.63
N ASP A 72 22.26 -20.44 -8.96
CA ASP A 72 22.62 -19.23 -9.70
C ASP A 72 21.46 -18.24 -9.75
N ALA A 73 21.65 -17.05 -9.19
CA ALA A 73 20.71 -15.95 -9.35
C ALA A 73 20.54 -15.60 -10.85
N PRO A 74 19.33 -15.23 -11.30
CA PRO A 74 19.11 -14.80 -12.68
C PRO A 74 20.06 -13.66 -13.06
N LYS A 75 20.81 -13.83 -14.16
CA LYS A 75 21.91 -12.93 -14.57
C LYS A 75 21.52 -11.47 -14.78
N THR A 76 20.23 -11.17 -14.92
CA THR A 76 19.60 -9.84 -14.82
C THR A 76 18.20 -9.98 -15.39
N THR A 77 17.18 -9.73 -14.57
CA THR A 77 15.89 -9.29 -15.11
C THR A 77 15.64 -7.92 -14.52
N ARG A 78 15.32 -6.92 -15.37
CA ARG A 78 15.31 -5.48 -15.03
C ARG A 78 14.33 -5.07 -13.90
N CYS A 79 13.62 -6.03 -13.33
CA CYS A 79 12.45 -5.84 -12.50
C CYS A 79 12.04 -7.12 -11.75
N SER A 80 12.88 -8.17 -11.72
CA SER A 80 12.58 -9.30 -10.82
C SER A 80 13.45 -9.20 -9.58
N GLU A 81 12.81 -9.11 -8.42
CA GLU A 81 13.46 -8.93 -7.13
C GLU A 81 12.85 -9.92 -6.15
N LEU A 82 13.69 -10.47 -5.29
CA LEU A 82 13.26 -11.31 -4.17
C LEU A 82 13.86 -10.72 -2.90
N GLN A 83 12.99 -10.24 -2.03
CA GLN A 83 13.37 -9.52 -0.82
C GLN A 83 12.65 -10.10 0.40
N GLN A 84 13.25 -9.90 1.57
CA GLN A 84 12.72 -10.31 2.86
C GLN A 84 12.77 -9.17 3.88
N ALA A 85 11.90 -9.25 4.87
CA ALA A 85 11.93 -8.45 6.09
C ALA A 85 11.36 -9.28 7.25
N LEU A 86 11.80 -8.98 8.48
CA LEU A 86 11.17 -9.47 9.70
C LEU A 86 10.25 -8.37 10.25
N VAL A 87 8.95 -8.65 10.27
CA VAL A 87 7.92 -7.73 10.78
C VAL A 87 6.68 -8.52 11.17
N ASP A 88 5.98 -8.08 12.20
CA ASP A 88 4.61 -8.53 12.50
C ASP A 88 3.64 -7.89 11.49
N LEU A 89 3.45 -8.52 10.32
CA LEU A 89 2.68 -7.92 9.21
C LEU A 89 1.17 -8.10 9.41
N ASN A 90 0.77 -9.23 9.98
CA ASN A 90 -0.63 -9.52 10.29
C ASN A 90 -1.11 -8.86 11.62
N ASN A 91 -0.19 -8.23 12.37
CA ASN A 91 -0.43 -7.57 13.66
C ASN A 91 -0.95 -8.54 14.75
N ASP A 92 -0.45 -9.77 14.79
CA ASP A 92 -0.81 -10.79 15.78
C ASP A 92 0.09 -10.82 17.03
N GLY A 93 1.12 -9.97 17.06
CA GLY A 93 2.11 -9.86 18.13
C GLY A 93 3.35 -10.72 17.94
N ARG A 94 3.47 -11.48 16.83
CA ARG A 94 4.64 -12.30 16.49
C ARG A 94 5.32 -11.76 15.24
N GLN A 95 6.64 -11.92 15.14
CA GLN A 95 7.35 -11.56 13.92
C GLN A 95 7.06 -12.59 12.81
N ASP A 96 6.85 -12.08 11.61
CA ASP A 96 6.76 -12.88 10.39
C ASP A 96 8.03 -12.71 9.55
N LEU A 97 8.47 -13.80 8.93
CA LEU A 97 9.31 -13.73 7.75
C LEU A 97 8.43 -13.34 6.57
N VAL A 98 8.50 -12.08 6.18
CA VAL A 98 7.78 -11.54 5.02
C VAL A 98 8.69 -11.57 3.81
N ILE A 99 8.26 -12.24 2.75
CA ILE A 99 8.96 -12.30 1.47
C ILE A 99 8.16 -11.52 0.43
N ARG A 100 8.82 -10.56 -0.23
CA ARG A 100 8.29 -9.82 -1.38
C ARG A 100 8.95 -10.33 -2.65
N THR A 101 8.13 -10.80 -3.59
CA THR A 101 8.57 -11.04 -4.96
C THR A 101 8.09 -9.89 -5.82
N ARG A 102 8.98 -9.24 -6.57
CA ARG A 102 8.63 -8.39 -7.71
C ARG A 102 8.96 -9.17 -8.98
N PHE A 103 8.05 -9.22 -9.95
CA PHE A 103 8.31 -9.83 -11.25
C PHE A 103 7.74 -8.97 -12.38
N CYS A 104 8.28 -9.10 -13.58
CA CYS A 104 7.76 -8.39 -14.73
C CYS A 104 6.67 -9.16 -15.45
N MET A 105 5.46 -8.60 -15.52
CA MET A 105 4.43 -9.02 -16.45
C MET A 105 4.31 -8.00 -17.59
N LYS A 106 4.55 -8.47 -18.83
CA LYS A 106 4.57 -7.63 -20.05
C LYS A 106 5.47 -6.39 -19.91
N GLY A 107 6.61 -6.53 -19.23
CA GLY A 107 7.58 -5.46 -19.02
C GLY A 107 7.21 -4.44 -17.93
N LYS A 108 6.19 -4.72 -17.10
CA LYS A 108 5.80 -3.91 -15.96
C LYS A 108 5.95 -4.71 -14.66
N PRO A 109 6.47 -4.13 -13.57
CA PRO A 109 6.61 -4.83 -12.30
C PRO A 109 5.24 -5.13 -11.69
N SER A 110 5.15 -6.27 -11.02
CA SER A 110 4.05 -6.65 -10.13
C SER A 110 4.61 -7.37 -8.93
N ASP A 111 4.08 -7.03 -7.77
CA ASP A 111 4.52 -7.54 -6.48
C ASP A 111 3.55 -8.62 -5.99
N SER A 112 4.11 -9.59 -5.26
CA SER A 112 3.39 -10.53 -4.41
C SER A 112 4.06 -10.58 -3.03
N LEU A 113 3.28 -10.90 -2.00
CA LEU A 113 3.76 -11.10 -0.64
C LEU A 113 3.50 -12.52 -0.17
N TYR A 114 4.44 -13.08 0.58
CA TYR A 114 4.33 -14.38 1.23
C TYR A 114 4.77 -14.22 2.68
N LEU A 115 4.00 -14.77 3.61
CA LEU A 115 4.31 -14.71 5.03
C LEU A 115 4.55 -16.12 5.54
N PHE A 116 5.54 -16.21 6.42
CA PHE A 116 5.91 -17.42 7.14
C PHE A 116 6.21 -17.06 8.59
N PRO A 117 6.13 -18.02 9.53
CA PRO A 117 6.75 -17.85 10.84
C PRO A 117 8.21 -17.41 10.71
N GLU A 118 8.68 -16.56 11.61
CA GLU A 118 10.06 -16.03 11.66
C GLU A 118 11.13 -17.13 11.51
N ASP A 119 10.93 -18.29 12.12
CA ASP A 119 11.86 -19.43 12.13
C ASP A 119 11.65 -20.43 11.00
N SER A 120 10.82 -20.08 10.00
CA SER A 120 10.50 -20.97 8.88
C SER A 120 11.75 -21.34 8.07
N PRO A 121 11.93 -22.64 7.74
CA PRO A 121 13.06 -23.09 6.94
C PRO A 121 12.87 -22.87 5.44
N VAL A 122 11.81 -22.16 5.01
CA VAL A 122 11.40 -22.06 3.60
C VAL A 122 12.52 -21.56 2.69
N LEU A 123 13.35 -20.63 3.16
CA LEU A 123 14.45 -20.09 2.36
C LEU A 123 15.60 -21.08 2.16
N GLN A 124 15.76 -22.07 3.04
CA GLN A 124 16.74 -23.15 2.83
C GLN A 124 16.20 -24.24 1.88
N GLN A 125 14.88 -24.30 1.70
CA GLN A 125 14.21 -25.23 0.81
C GLN A 125 14.08 -24.67 -0.62
N ALA A 126 14.01 -23.35 -0.77
CA ALA A 126 13.91 -22.67 -2.06
C ALA A 126 15.28 -22.47 -2.71
N THR A 127 15.29 -22.44 -4.05
CA THR A 127 16.44 -22.09 -4.86
C THR A 127 16.04 -21.06 -5.92
N TRP A 128 17.00 -20.40 -6.56
CA TRP A 128 16.68 -19.52 -7.68
C TRP A 128 16.01 -20.24 -8.87
N GLN A 129 16.18 -21.56 -8.98
CA GLN A 129 15.57 -22.41 -10.00
C GLN A 129 14.21 -22.97 -9.56
N ASP A 130 13.94 -23.02 -8.25
CA ASP A 130 12.72 -23.57 -7.67
C ASP A 130 12.23 -22.72 -6.48
N LEU A 131 11.25 -21.87 -6.77
CA LEU A 131 10.55 -21.04 -5.78
C LEU A 131 9.26 -21.70 -5.28
N THR A 132 8.97 -22.94 -5.67
CA THR A 132 7.76 -23.66 -5.24
C THR A 132 7.54 -23.65 -3.72
N PRO A 133 8.57 -23.78 -2.86
CA PRO A 133 8.39 -23.70 -1.41
C PRO A 133 7.75 -22.40 -0.93
N LEU A 134 7.97 -21.28 -1.63
CA LEU A 134 7.36 -19.99 -1.28
C LEU A 134 5.83 -20.02 -1.46
N HIS A 135 5.32 -20.80 -2.41
CA HIS A 135 3.89 -20.89 -2.67
C HIS A 135 3.15 -21.82 -1.70
N ALA A 136 3.86 -22.54 -0.82
CA ALA A 136 3.27 -23.48 0.13
C ALA A 136 2.54 -22.80 1.30
N THR A 137 2.84 -21.54 1.59
CA THR A 137 2.11 -20.80 2.63
C THR A 137 0.67 -20.49 2.19
N PRO A 138 -0.33 -20.67 3.07
CA PRO A 138 -1.66 -20.13 2.83
C PRO A 138 -1.67 -18.59 2.95
N ASP A 139 -0.74 -18.02 3.72
CA ASP A 139 -0.64 -16.58 3.98
C ASP A 139 0.17 -15.88 2.89
N LYS A 140 -0.50 -15.65 1.76
CA LYS A 140 0.08 -14.98 0.61
C LYS A 140 -0.91 -14.09 -0.11
N PHE A 141 -0.41 -12.96 -0.57
CA PHE A 141 -1.07 -12.14 -1.56
C PHE A 141 -0.37 -12.29 -2.89
N GLU A 142 -0.98 -13.07 -3.79
CA GLU A 142 -0.50 -13.31 -5.14
C GLU A 142 -1.63 -12.93 -6.11
N ARG A 143 -1.49 -11.78 -6.80
CA ARG A 143 -2.48 -11.34 -7.81
C ARG A 143 -1.81 -11.05 -9.16
N THR A 144 -1.21 -12.08 -9.75
CA THR A 144 -0.70 -12.01 -11.11
C THR A 144 -1.87 -11.98 -12.10
N GLY A 145 -2.19 -10.81 -12.67
CA GLY A 145 -3.28 -10.67 -13.65
C GLY A 145 -4.70 -10.62 -13.04
N GLY A 146 -4.80 -10.49 -11.71
CA GLY A 146 -6.06 -10.42 -10.98
C GLY A 146 -6.66 -9.02 -10.87
N THR A 147 -7.85 -8.93 -10.30
CA THR A 147 -8.51 -7.66 -9.96
C THR A 147 -8.62 -7.57 -8.45
N TYR A 148 -8.13 -6.51 -7.82
CA TYR A 148 -8.38 -6.21 -6.41
C TYR A 148 -9.62 -5.32 -6.31
N LEU A 149 -10.72 -5.93 -5.87
CA LEU A 149 -11.98 -5.24 -5.66
C LEU A 149 -11.86 -4.46 -4.35
N LEU A 150 -11.94 -3.14 -4.46
CA LEU A 150 -11.97 -2.28 -3.29
C LEU A 150 -13.23 -2.59 -2.49
N GLN A 151 -13.07 -2.80 -1.18
CA GLN A 151 -14.18 -3.06 -0.26
C GLN A 151 -14.97 -1.77 0.01
N VAL A 152 -15.58 -1.21 -1.03
CA VAL A 152 -16.31 0.05 -0.98
C VAL A 152 -17.75 -0.21 -0.53
N GLY A 153 -18.13 0.41 0.60
CA GLY A 153 -19.51 0.83 0.84
C GLY A 153 -19.74 2.19 0.18
N GLU A 154 -20.68 2.26 -0.74
CA GLU A 154 -21.42 3.47 -1.17
C GLU A 154 -20.63 4.76 -1.52
N ALA A 155 -19.45 4.69 -2.13
CA ALA A 155 -18.95 5.84 -2.90
C ALA A 155 -19.51 5.78 -4.32
N GLY A 156 -20.56 6.58 -4.55
CA GLY A 156 -21.33 6.63 -5.79
C GLY A 156 -20.49 6.57 -7.08
N GLY A 157 -20.73 5.52 -7.87
CA GLY A 157 -20.66 5.57 -9.33
C GLY A 157 -19.34 5.20 -10.00
N ALA A 158 -18.20 5.18 -9.30
CA ALA A 158 -16.94 4.72 -9.88
C ALA A 158 -16.47 3.46 -9.16
N SER A 159 -16.45 2.33 -9.88
CA SER A 159 -15.76 1.11 -9.44
C SER A 159 -14.25 1.42 -9.41
N ALA A 160 -13.79 2.05 -8.32
CA ALA A 160 -12.38 2.18 -8.03
C ALA A 160 -11.89 0.76 -7.79
N VAL A 161 -10.99 0.29 -8.65
CA VAL A 161 -10.52 -1.08 -8.70
C VAL A 161 -9.05 -1.02 -9.07
N LEU A 162 -8.21 -1.72 -8.30
CA LEU A 162 -6.83 -1.94 -8.68
C LEU A 162 -6.77 -3.21 -9.56
N ARG A 163 -6.05 -3.15 -10.69
CA ARG A 163 -6.12 -4.21 -11.71
C ARG A 163 -4.75 -4.63 -12.20
N THR A 164 -4.64 -5.92 -12.50
CA THR A 164 -3.63 -6.55 -13.36
C THR A 164 -2.24 -6.61 -12.75
N LEU A 165 -1.70 -5.46 -12.31
CA LEU A 165 -0.35 -5.28 -11.77
C LEU A 165 -0.46 -4.54 -10.45
N PHE A 166 0.28 -4.99 -9.45
CA PHE A 166 0.24 -4.40 -8.12
C PHE A 166 1.64 -3.97 -7.71
N ALA A 167 1.80 -2.74 -7.22
CA ALA A 167 2.99 -2.37 -6.46
C ALA A 167 2.60 -2.31 -4.99
N ILE A 168 3.46 -2.90 -4.16
CA ILE A 168 3.22 -3.12 -2.73
C ILE A 168 4.37 -2.50 -1.96
N GLU A 169 4.04 -1.50 -1.14
CA GLU A 169 4.96 -0.97 -0.13
C GLU A 169 4.39 -1.16 1.26
N SER A 170 5.15 -1.84 2.11
CA SER A 170 4.81 -2.10 3.51
C SER A 170 5.53 -1.11 4.42
N PHE A 171 4.86 -0.71 5.50
CA PHE A 171 5.41 0.23 6.47
C PHE A 171 4.86 -0.01 7.87
N VAL A 172 5.55 0.51 8.88
CA VAL A 172 5.12 0.52 10.28
C VAL A 172 4.77 1.95 10.69
N MET A 173 3.64 2.12 11.37
CA MET A 173 3.23 3.38 12.00
C MET A 173 2.56 3.06 13.34
N ASP A 174 2.93 3.78 14.40
CA ASP A 174 2.43 3.55 15.76
C ASP A 174 2.54 2.09 16.22
N GLY A 175 3.64 1.43 15.86
CA GLY A 175 3.93 0.03 16.22
C GLY A 175 3.12 -1.03 15.43
N ARG A 176 2.32 -0.63 14.45
CA ARG A 176 1.49 -1.53 13.64
C ARG A 176 1.94 -1.52 12.18
N ALA A 177 1.88 -2.68 11.53
CA ALA A 177 2.23 -2.84 10.14
C ALA A 177 1.03 -2.62 9.22
N TYR A 178 1.28 -1.93 8.11
CA TYR A 178 0.31 -1.62 7.07
C TYR A 178 0.93 -1.88 5.70
N VAL A 179 0.05 -2.04 4.72
CA VAL A 179 0.41 -2.22 3.32
C VAL A 179 -0.26 -1.13 2.50
N SER A 180 0.51 -0.53 1.59
CA SER A 180 -0.03 0.28 0.51
C SER A 180 -0.10 -0.55 -0.77
N LEU A 181 -1.26 -0.51 -1.41
CA LEU A 181 -1.52 -1.18 -2.68
C LEU A 181 -1.80 -0.12 -3.75
N THR A 182 -1.12 -0.24 -4.88
CA THR A 182 -1.36 0.61 -6.05
C THR A 182 -1.24 -0.20 -7.33
N SER A 183 -1.87 0.27 -8.41
CA SER A 183 -1.81 -0.37 -9.72
C SER A 183 -1.76 0.68 -10.82
N PRO A 184 -1.05 0.45 -11.94
CA PRO A 184 -1.08 1.32 -13.11
C PRO A 184 -2.52 1.69 -13.51
N PRO A 185 -2.82 2.97 -13.77
CA PRO A 185 -1.92 4.13 -13.94
C PRO A 185 -1.46 4.83 -12.62
N TYR A 186 -1.55 4.15 -11.48
CA TYR A 186 -1.16 4.63 -10.13
C TYR A 186 -1.92 5.86 -9.65
N ILE A 187 -3.19 5.96 -10.06
CA ILE A 187 -4.09 7.04 -9.64
C ILE A 187 -4.61 6.78 -8.22
N TYR A 188 -4.86 5.53 -7.86
CA TYR A 188 -5.42 5.16 -6.57
C TYR A 188 -4.37 4.47 -5.70
N VAL A 189 -4.41 4.76 -4.41
CA VAL A 189 -3.63 4.08 -3.38
C VAL A 189 -4.59 3.60 -2.32
N VAL A 190 -4.50 2.33 -1.98
CA VAL A 190 -5.25 1.72 -0.89
C VAL A 190 -4.27 1.49 0.24
N ILE A 191 -4.60 1.98 1.44
CA ILE A 191 -3.87 1.59 2.66
C ILE A 191 -4.70 0.55 3.36
N ALA A 192 -4.09 -0.58 3.68
CA ALA A 192 -4.77 -1.71 4.28
C ALA A 192 -3.94 -2.34 5.41
N SER A 193 -4.64 -3.01 6.32
CA SER A 193 -4.04 -3.95 7.25
C SER A 193 -4.16 -5.36 6.67
N TYR A 194 -3.07 -6.11 6.64
CA TYR A 194 -3.08 -7.51 6.22
C TYR A 194 -3.79 -8.36 7.27
N GLN A 195 -4.61 -9.33 6.86
CA GLN A 195 -5.44 -10.15 7.77
C GLN A 195 -5.13 -11.65 7.69
N GLY A 196 -4.09 -12.05 6.97
CA GLY A 196 -3.83 -13.46 6.63
C GLY A 196 -4.45 -13.86 5.30
N GLY A 197 -4.00 -14.99 4.76
CA GLY A 197 -4.44 -15.47 3.45
C GLY A 197 -4.18 -14.46 2.32
N ASP A 198 -5.17 -14.29 1.44
CA ASP A 198 -5.20 -13.24 0.41
C ASP A 198 -5.97 -11.98 0.85
N SER A 199 -6.27 -11.88 2.14
CA SER A 199 -7.24 -10.93 2.69
C SER A 199 -6.59 -9.69 3.29
N PHE A 200 -7.18 -8.55 2.95
CA PHE A 200 -6.82 -7.23 3.46
C PHE A 200 -8.05 -6.55 4.02
N ARG A 201 -7.84 -5.75 5.05
CA ARG A 201 -8.83 -4.79 5.54
C ARG A 201 -8.45 -3.41 5.03
N ASP A 202 -9.19 -2.92 4.04
CA ASP A 202 -9.01 -1.58 3.48
C ASP A 202 -9.33 -0.52 4.55
N LEU A 203 -8.40 0.41 4.78
CA LEU A 203 -8.51 1.49 5.76
C LEU A 203 -8.64 2.85 5.08
N CYS A 204 -7.85 3.10 4.03
CA CYS A 204 -7.80 4.38 3.34
C CYS A 204 -7.90 4.19 1.83
N TYR A 205 -8.66 5.07 1.19
CA TYR A 205 -8.65 5.21 -0.26
C TYR A 205 -8.18 6.61 -0.61
N LEU A 206 -7.03 6.69 -1.26
CA LEU A 206 -6.38 7.93 -1.62
C LEU A 206 -6.31 8.03 -3.14
N ARG A 207 -6.44 9.24 -3.67
CA ARG A 207 -6.33 9.53 -5.10
C ARG A 207 -5.23 10.53 -5.34
N ARG A 208 -4.31 10.21 -6.25
CA ARG A 208 -3.27 11.14 -6.66
C ARG A 208 -3.89 12.40 -7.25
N GLN A 209 -3.48 13.56 -6.75
CA GLN A 209 -3.84 14.84 -7.33
C GLN A 209 -3.19 15.00 -8.71
N PRO A 210 -3.87 15.60 -9.68
CA PRO A 210 -3.26 15.96 -10.95
C PRO A 210 -2.04 16.83 -10.69
N SER A 211 -0.88 16.51 -11.28
CA SER A 211 0.25 17.43 -11.28
C SER A 211 -0.21 18.74 -11.95
N PRO A 212 0.05 19.92 -11.37
CA PRO A 212 -0.21 21.17 -12.07
C PRO A 212 0.60 21.15 -13.37
N ILE A 213 -0.09 21.35 -14.50
CA ILE A 213 0.54 21.50 -15.81
C ILE A 213 1.49 22.70 -15.68
N ARG A 214 2.81 22.45 -15.82
CA ARG A 214 3.81 23.51 -15.95
C ARG A 214 3.93 23.94 -17.39
#